data_AF-A0A960PYT5-F1
#
_entry.id   AF-A0A960PYT5-F1
#
_cell.length_a   1.000
_cell.length_b   1.000
_cell.length_c   1.000
_cell.angle_alpha   90.00
_cell.angle_beta   90.00
_cell.angle_gamma   90.00
#
_symmetry.space_group_name_H-M   'P 1'
#
loop_
_entity.id
_entity.type
_entity.pdbx_description
1 polymer ?
#
loop_
_entity_poly.entity_id
_entity_poly.type
_entity_poly.pdbx_seq_one_letter_code
_entity_poly.pdbx_strand_id
1 'polypeptide(L)'
;MLQESIIQYLVSNIEPIRDLNGDKSYRCSVRLKDDLQLPCVVMKNSSSMLDHVVDAFRDLRREGISDSSAGHQFEQYLAMLRTYVLGGNRISWHHIAGIGPSAHAIPMEKIRQIKTEPNMTWIAFNGVMDDGHSFAFGTPFATEFFEMPKGYDASRIVEITPLADRSAHFYREKTYFECYIDDLP
;
A
#
# COMPACT_ATOMS: atom_id res chain seq x y z
N MET A 1 13.48 -11.25 -13.07
CA MET A 1 12.47 -10.75 -14.02
C MET A 1 12.95 -9.41 -14.56
N LEU A 2 12.62 -9.05 -15.81
CA LEU A 2 12.89 -7.70 -16.33
C LEU A 2 11.84 -6.73 -15.79
N GLN A 3 12.22 -5.48 -15.53
CA GLN A 3 11.30 -4.45 -15.01
C GLN A 3 10.12 -4.19 -15.95
N GLU A 4 10.36 -4.15 -17.26
CA GLU A 4 9.30 -4.01 -18.28
C GLU A 4 8.26 -5.12 -18.18
N SER A 5 8.69 -6.37 -17.95
CA SER A 5 7.77 -7.49 -17.79
C SER A 5 6.93 -7.38 -16.52
N ILE A 6 7.50 -6.82 -15.45
CA ILE A 6 6.76 -6.52 -14.22
C ILE A 6 5.67 -5.47 -14.52
N ILE A 7 6.06 -4.35 -15.13
CA ILE A 7 5.13 -3.25 -15.48
C ILE A 7 4.00 -3.78 -16.36
N GLN A 8 4.33 -4.52 -17.42
CA GLN A 8 3.34 -5.08 -18.34
C GLN A 8 2.35 -6.00 -17.61
N TYR A 9 2.82 -6.84 -16.69
CA TYR A 9 1.95 -7.70 -15.89
C TYR A 9 1.03 -6.88 -14.99
N LEU A 10 1.57 -5.91 -14.26
CA LEU A 10 0.79 -5.06 -13.35
C LEU A 10 -0.32 -4.32 -14.10
N VAL A 11 0.02 -3.65 -15.20
CA VAL A 11 -0.92 -2.86 -16.00
C VAL A 11 -2.01 -3.73 -16.63
N SER A 12 -1.69 -4.96 -17.04
CA SER A 12 -2.62 -5.84 -17.74
C SER A 12 -3.51 -6.66 -16.82
N ASN A 13 -3.06 -6.96 -15.59
CA ASN A 13 -3.71 -7.96 -14.73
C ASN A 13 -4.11 -7.45 -13.34
N ILE A 14 -3.56 -6.33 -12.88
CA ILE A 14 -3.79 -5.83 -11.52
C ILE A 14 -4.57 -4.52 -11.58
N GLU A 15 -5.65 -4.44 -10.80
CA GLU A 15 -6.45 -3.22 -10.68
C GLU A 15 -5.59 -2.08 -10.10
N PRO A 16 -5.53 -0.90 -10.77
CA PRO A 16 -4.81 0.24 -10.25
C PRO A 16 -5.60 0.90 -9.11
N ILE A 17 -4.90 1.23 -8.05
CA ILE A 17 -5.38 2.15 -7.01
C ILE A 17 -4.70 3.51 -7.17
N ARG A 18 -5.26 4.55 -6.56
CA ARG A 18 -4.63 5.86 -6.51
C ARG A 18 -4.15 6.13 -5.09
N ASP A 19 -2.91 6.56 -4.96
CA ASP A 19 -2.39 7.03 -3.68
C ASP A 19 -2.92 8.44 -3.34
N LEU A 20 -2.46 9.01 -2.23
CA LEU A 20 -2.85 10.34 -1.77
C LEU A 20 -2.48 11.45 -2.76
N ASN A 21 -1.48 11.23 -3.62
CA ASN A 21 -1.03 12.18 -4.63
C ASN A 21 -1.78 11.99 -5.96
N GLY A 22 -2.64 10.97 -6.04
CA GLY A 22 -3.38 10.60 -7.24
C GLY A 22 -2.60 9.67 -8.16
N ASP A 23 -1.39 9.26 -7.80
CA ASP A 23 -0.54 8.40 -8.61
C ASP A 23 -1.04 6.96 -8.57
N LYS A 24 -0.88 6.26 -9.69
CA LYS A 24 -1.28 4.86 -9.75
C LYS A 24 -0.32 4.01 -8.93
N SER A 25 -0.91 3.10 -8.17
CA SER A 25 -0.20 2.03 -7.47
C SER A 25 -0.92 0.71 -7.70
N TYR A 26 -0.24 -0.41 -7.50
CA TYR A 26 -0.79 -1.74 -7.78
C TYR A 26 -0.59 -2.65 -6.58
N ARG A 27 -1.70 -3.26 -6.09
CA ARG A 27 -1.69 -4.19 -4.96
C ARG A 27 -1.55 -5.62 -5.45
N CYS A 28 -0.47 -6.29 -5.08
CA CYS A 28 -0.13 -7.61 -5.61
C CYS A 28 0.52 -8.52 -4.56
N SER A 29 0.70 -9.78 -4.93
CA SER A 29 1.60 -10.70 -4.27
C SER A 29 2.89 -10.82 -5.09
N VAL A 30 3.99 -11.12 -4.40
CA VAL A 30 5.32 -11.24 -5.00
C VAL A 30 5.98 -12.51 -4.49
N ARG A 31 6.60 -13.26 -5.41
CA ARG A 31 7.58 -14.29 -5.09
C ARG A 31 8.98 -13.74 -5.33
N LEU A 32 9.83 -13.81 -4.31
CA LEU A 32 11.24 -13.45 -4.42
C LEU A 32 12.09 -14.57 -5.04
N LYS A 33 13.31 -14.25 -5.45
CA LYS A 33 14.27 -15.19 -6.05
C LYS A 33 14.72 -16.33 -5.12
N ASP A 34 14.55 -16.17 -3.82
CA ASP A 34 14.77 -17.20 -2.79
C ASP A 34 13.49 -17.98 -2.44
N ASP A 35 12.45 -17.86 -3.29
CA ASP A 35 11.11 -18.45 -3.15
C ASP A 35 10.28 -17.94 -1.97
N LEU A 36 10.74 -16.92 -1.23
CA LEU A 36 9.92 -16.26 -0.21
C LEU A 36 8.68 -15.62 -0.85
N GLN A 37 7.52 -15.87 -0.26
CA GLN A 37 6.23 -15.32 -0.68
C GLN A 37 5.89 -14.09 0.15
N LEU A 38 5.70 -12.96 -0.51
CA LEU A 38 5.20 -11.72 0.07
C LEU A 38 3.78 -11.47 -0.46
N PRO A 39 2.74 -11.81 0.32
CA PRO A 39 1.37 -11.77 -0.18
C PRO A 39 0.81 -10.34 -0.30
N CYS A 40 1.47 -9.36 0.30
CA CYS A 40 1.02 -7.98 0.39
C CYS A 40 2.15 -7.04 -0.04
N VAL A 41 2.14 -6.64 -1.32
CA VAL A 41 3.09 -5.70 -1.89
C VAL A 41 2.34 -4.61 -2.66
N VAL A 42 2.70 -3.35 -2.40
CA VAL A 42 2.26 -2.20 -3.19
C VAL A 42 3.40 -1.79 -4.12
N MET A 43 3.13 -1.87 -5.43
CA MET A 43 4.02 -1.38 -6.47
C MET A 43 3.72 0.08 -6.74
N LYS A 44 4.75 0.93 -6.68
CA LYS A 44 4.64 2.39 -6.85
C LYS A 44 5.64 2.89 -7.88
N ASN A 45 5.33 4.01 -8.52
CA ASN A 45 6.31 4.72 -9.34
C ASN A 45 7.39 5.35 -8.43
N SER A 46 8.67 5.23 -8.80
CA SER A 46 9.79 5.85 -8.08
C SER A 46 9.82 7.38 -8.21
N SER A 47 9.36 7.95 -9.32
CA SER A 47 9.36 9.39 -9.60
C SER A 47 8.60 10.17 -8.53
N SER A 48 7.44 9.69 -8.10
CA SER A 48 6.63 10.36 -7.06
C SER A 48 7.38 10.48 -5.73
N MET A 49 8.14 9.45 -5.35
CA MET A 49 9.00 9.51 -4.17
C MET A 49 10.16 10.48 -4.36
N LEU A 50 10.79 10.47 -5.53
CA LEU A 50 11.91 11.37 -5.84
C LEU A 50 11.47 12.83 -5.84
N ASP A 51 10.32 13.13 -6.44
CA ASP A 51 9.74 14.48 -6.47
C ASP A 51 9.48 14.98 -5.04
N HIS A 52 8.89 14.14 -4.18
CA HIS A 52 8.69 14.47 -2.76
C HIS A 52 9.99 14.75 -2.03
N VAL A 53 11.04 13.94 -2.25
CA VAL A 53 12.35 14.14 -1.64
C VAL A 53 13.00 15.44 -2.13
N VAL A 54 12.87 15.75 -3.41
CA VAL A 54 13.41 16.96 -4.03
C VAL A 54 12.69 18.20 -3.53
N ASP A 55 11.36 18.16 -3.41
CA ASP A 55 10.57 19.29 -2.92
C ASP A 55 10.81 19.53 -1.43
N ALA A 56 10.82 18.48 -0.61
CA ALA A 56 11.20 18.60 0.80
C ALA A 56 12.61 19.20 0.97
N PHE A 57 13.55 18.81 0.10
CA PHE A 57 14.89 19.40 0.07
C PHE A 57 14.89 20.88 -0.32
N ARG A 58 14.09 21.28 -1.32
CA ARG A 58 13.97 22.68 -1.73
C ARG A 58 13.36 23.53 -0.63
N ASP A 59 12.36 23.03 0.07
CA ASP A 59 11.71 23.75 1.16
C ASP A 59 12.67 23.94 2.34
N LEU A 60 13.43 22.91 2.72
CA LEU A 60 14.52 23.03 3.70
C LEU A 60 15.55 24.11 3.31
N ARG A 61 15.84 24.30 2.01
CA ARG A 61 16.74 25.37 1.55
C ARG A 61 16.09 26.76 1.55
N ARG A 62 14.78 26.85 1.26
CA ARG A 62 14.03 28.11 1.20
C ARG A 62 13.76 28.72 2.57
N GLU A 63 13.57 27.87 3.59
CA GLU A 63 13.37 28.31 4.97
C GLU A 63 14.60 29.01 5.59
N GLY A 64 15.75 29.00 4.88
CA GLY A 64 16.84 29.97 5.01
C GLY A 64 17.32 30.23 6.44
N ILE A 65 18.36 29.54 6.88
CA ILE A 65 19.04 29.87 8.14
C ILE A 65 20.56 29.97 7.89
N SER A 66 21.16 31.01 8.46
CA SER A 66 22.50 31.59 8.23
C SER A 66 23.70 30.61 8.27
N ASP A 67 24.86 31.06 7.76
CA ASP A 67 26.16 30.35 7.66
C ASP A 67 26.64 29.57 8.89
N SER A 68 26.11 29.85 10.09
CA SER A 68 26.33 29.11 11.34
C SER A 68 25.53 27.79 11.46
N SER A 69 24.71 27.42 10.47
CA SER A 69 23.74 26.31 10.53
C SER A 69 24.06 25.11 9.62
N ALA A 70 25.18 25.11 8.90
CA ALA A 70 25.51 24.05 7.93
C ALA A 70 25.50 22.63 8.53
N GLY A 71 25.96 22.47 9.77
CA GLY A 71 25.90 21.19 10.49
C GLY A 71 24.46 20.75 10.82
N HIS A 72 23.58 21.68 11.21
CA HIS A 72 22.17 21.38 11.47
C HIS A 72 21.39 21.08 10.17
N GLN A 73 21.71 21.75 9.07
CA GLN A 73 21.11 21.48 7.76
C GLN A 73 21.45 20.07 7.26
N PHE A 74 22.70 19.64 7.42
CA PHE A 74 23.13 18.30 7.05
C PHE A 74 22.40 17.22 7.88
N GLU A 75 22.22 17.45 9.19
CA GLU A 75 21.46 16.52 10.05
C GLU A 75 19.96 16.46 9.69
N GLN A 76 19.32 17.59 9.38
CA GLN A 76 17.92 17.61 8.92
C GLN A 76 17.76 16.90 7.56
N TYR A 77 18.69 17.14 6.64
CA TYR A 77 18.74 16.43 5.37
C TYR A 77 18.95 14.92 5.55
N LEU A 78 19.88 14.52 6.42
CA LEU A 78 20.09 13.11 6.76
C LEU A 78 18.86 12.49 7.41
N ALA A 79 18.17 13.19 8.31
CA ALA A 79 16.95 12.72 8.93
C ALA A 79 15.83 12.49 7.89
N MET A 80 15.68 13.43 6.95
CA MET A 80 14.78 13.29 5.81
C MET A 80 15.16 12.06 4.96
N LEU A 81 16.41 11.97 4.49
CA LEU A 81 16.87 10.83 3.69
C LEU A 81 16.73 9.50 4.43
N ARG A 82 17.03 9.43 5.73
CA ARG A 82 16.82 8.22 6.54
C ARG A 82 15.36 7.78 6.50
N THR A 83 14.44 8.73 6.63
CA THR A 83 13.00 8.42 6.54
C THR A 83 12.64 7.90 5.15
N TYR A 84 13.14 8.53 4.08
CA TYR A 84 12.82 8.15 2.70
C TYR A 84 13.57 6.93 2.19
N VAL A 85 14.73 6.56 2.74
CA VAL A 85 15.54 5.42 2.26
C VAL A 85 15.42 4.22 3.19
N LEU A 86 15.48 4.45 4.51
CA LEU A 86 15.48 3.40 5.53
C LEU A 86 14.10 3.18 6.17
N GLY A 87 13.15 4.08 5.96
CA GLY A 87 11.80 3.95 6.48
C GLY A 87 10.97 2.89 5.75
N GLY A 88 10.02 2.30 6.48
CA GLY A 88 9.04 1.37 5.94
C GLY A 88 9.59 -0.03 5.64
N ASN A 89 8.68 -0.90 5.20
CA ASN A 89 9.02 -2.25 4.73
C ASN A 89 9.17 -2.20 3.22
N ARG A 90 10.39 -2.32 2.70
CA ARG A 90 10.64 -2.17 1.26
C ARG A 90 11.37 -3.36 0.69
N ILE A 91 11.06 -3.66 -0.56
CA ILE A 91 11.77 -4.66 -1.35
C ILE A 91 12.23 -4.03 -2.66
N SER A 92 13.38 -4.50 -3.17
CA SER A 92 13.84 -4.11 -4.51
C SER A 92 13.23 -5.03 -5.56
N TRP A 93 12.78 -4.45 -6.68
CA TRP A 93 12.28 -5.20 -7.82
C TRP A 93 13.30 -6.19 -8.39
N HIS A 94 14.60 -5.94 -8.20
CA HIS A 94 15.67 -6.85 -8.62
C HIS A 94 15.60 -8.23 -7.96
N HIS A 95 14.97 -8.33 -6.79
CA HIS A 95 14.79 -9.61 -6.08
C HIS A 95 13.52 -10.36 -6.49
N ILE A 96 12.69 -9.78 -7.36
CA ILE A 96 11.42 -10.37 -7.76
C ILE A 96 11.62 -11.46 -8.82
N ALA A 97 11.06 -12.63 -8.52
CA ALA A 97 11.00 -13.79 -9.40
C ALA A 97 9.60 -14.01 -10.00
N GLY A 98 8.53 -13.54 -9.35
CA GLY A 98 7.16 -13.67 -9.82
C GLY A 98 6.22 -12.65 -9.17
N ILE A 99 5.13 -12.33 -9.88
CA ILE A 99 4.08 -11.43 -9.39
C ILE A 99 2.73 -12.11 -9.65
N GLY A 100 1.78 -11.90 -8.75
CA GLY A 100 0.41 -12.39 -8.88
C GLY A 100 -0.60 -11.49 -8.20
N PRO A 101 -1.90 -11.79 -8.32
CA PRO A 101 -2.93 -11.13 -7.51
C PRO A 101 -2.69 -11.40 -6.01
N SER A 102 -3.09 -10.45 -5.17
CA SER A 102 -3.06 -10.65 -3.71
C SER A 102 -4.39 -11.18 -3.22
N ALA A 103 -4.36 -12.28 -2.46
CA ALA A 103 -5.52 -12.79 -1.74
C ALA A 103 -6.01 -11.84 -0.63
N HIS A 104 -5.25 -10.79 -0.30
CA HIS A 104 -5.55 -9.86 0.79
C HIS A 104 -6.03 -8.48 0.32
N ALA A 105 -6.04 -8.24 -1.01
CA ALA A 105 -6.44 -6.97 -1.58
C ALA A 105 -7.93 -6.99 -1.95
N ILE A 106 -8.76 -6.34 -1.15
CA ILE A 106 -10.19 -6.17 -1.46
C ILE A 106 -10.33 -5.33 -2.75
N PRO A 107 -11.08 -5.79 -3.77
CA PRO A 107 -11.27 -5.04 -5.01
C PRO A 107 -11.81 -3.63 -4.78
N MET A 108 -11.39 -2.66 -5.58
CA MET A 108 -11.70 -1.25 -5.34
C MET A 108 -13.18 -0.92 -5.54
N GLU A 109 -13.84 -1.63 -6.46
CA GLU A 109 -15.30 -1.61 -6.57
C GLU A 109 -16.00 -1.90 -5.23
N LYS A 110 -15.46 -2.84 -4.45
CA LYS A 110 -16.01 -3.22 -3.15
C LYS A 110 -15.64 -2.19 -2.08
N ILE A 111 -14.37 -1.78 -1.99
CA ILE A 111 -13.92 -0.78 -1.01
C ILE A 111 -14.75 0.52 -1.09
N ARG A 112 -15.15 0.95 -2.29
CA ARG A 112 -16.00 2.14 -2.48
C ARG A 112 -17.40 2.04 -1.86
N GLN A 113 -17.87 0.84 -1.52
CA GLN A 113 -19.15 0.62 -0.85
C GLN A 113 -19.06 0.87 0.66
N ILE A 114 -17.85 0.92 1.22
CA ILE A 114 -17.64 1.18 2.64
C ILE A 114 -18.12 2.59 2.96
N LYS A 115 -19.17 2.68 3.79
CA LYS A 115 -19.64 3.95 4.34
C LYS A 115 -18.75 4.33 5.51
N THR A 116 -18.02 5.43 5.40
CA THR A 116 -17.20 5.95 6.50
C THR A 116 -18.07 6.69 7.52
N GLU A 117 -17.79 6.48 8.81
CA GLU A 117 -18.39 7.30 9.87
C GLU A 117 -17.71 8.69 9.88
N PRO A 118 -18.43 9.77 10.23
CA PRO A 118 -17.94 11.16 10.15
C PRO A 118 -16.66 11.44 10.94
N ASN A 119 -16.34 10.60 11.93
CA ASN A 119 -15.27 10.83 12.88
C ASN A 119 -13.95 10.16 12.46
N MET A 120 -13.95 9.36 11.37
CA MET A 120 -12.78 8.77 10.68
C MET A 120 -11.73 8.02 11.53
N THR A 121 -11.94 7.83 12.83
CA THR A 121 -10.99 7.14 13.73
C THR A 121 -11.01 5.62 13.54
N TRP A 122 -12.12 5.09 13.02
CA TRP A 122 -12.32 3.66 12.83
C TRP A 122 -13.33 3.41 11.73
N ILE A 123 -13.04 2.43 10.89
CA ILE A 123 -13.91 1.95 9.81
C ILE A 123 -14.13 0.47 10.06
N ALA A 124 -15.39 0.04 10.07
CA ALA A 124 -15.74 -1.37 10.11
C ALA A 124 -16.92 -1.70 9.19
N PHE A 125 -16.86 -2.90 8.63
CA PHE A 125 -17.83 -3.38 7.66
C PHE A 125 -17.86 -4.91 7.64
N ASN A 126 -18.91 -5.48 7.08
CA ASN A 126 -18.99 -6.91 6.81
C ASN A 126 -18.69 -7.18 5.34
N GLY A 127 -17.78 -8.11 5.06
CA GLY A 127 -17.59 -8.66 3.72
C GLY A 127 -18.37 -9.95 3.57
N VAL A 128 -19.34 -9.96 2.65
CA VAL A 128 -20.13 -11.15 2.29
C VAL A 128 -19.41 -11.88 1.16
N MET A 129 -19.15 -13.16 1.37
CA MET A 129 -18.46 -14.05 0.44
C MET A 129 -19.43 -14.65 -0.58
N ASP A 130 -18.91 -15.15 -1.70
CA ASP A 130 -19.66 -15.84 -2.75
C ASP A 130 -20.44 -17.10 -2.29
N ASP A 131 -20.06 -17.69 -1.15
CA ASP A 131 -20.74 -18.82 -0.50
C ASP A 131 -21.72 -18.41 0.61
N GLY A 132 -21.93 -17.09 0.78
CA GLY A 132 -22.88 -16.54 1.75
C GLY A 132 -22.32 -16.34 3.16
N HIS A 133 -21.09 -16.75 3.46
CA HIS A 133 -20.48 -16.42 4.75
C HIS A 133 -20.19 -14.92 4.85
N SER A 134 -20.31 -14.37 6.06
CA SER A 134 -20.04 -12.96 6.34
C SER A 134 -18.96 -12.84 7.41
N PHE A 135 -17.97 -11.99 7.17
CA PHE A 135 -16.88 -11.72 8.11
C PHE A 135 -16.77 -10.23 8.39
N ALA A 136 -16.54 -9.87 9.64
CA ALA A 136 -16.33 -8.49 10.05
C ALA A 136 -14.87 -8.07 9.79
N PHE A 137 -14.69 -6.93 9.15
CA PHE A 137 -13.41 -6.29 8.91
C PHE A 137 -13.38 -4.95 9.63
N GLY A 138 -12.19 -4.55 10.10
CA GLY A 138 -12.03 -3.32 10.85
C GLY A 138 -10.63 -2.76 10.76
N THR A 139 -10.52 -1.44 10.59
CA THR A 139 -9.23 -0.74 10.52
C THR A 139 -9.34 0.68 11.09
N PRO A 140 -8.32 1.17 11.80
CA PRO A 140 -8.27 2.56 12.28
C PRO A 140 -7.94 3.56 11.17
N PHE A 141 -7.34 3.11 10.07
CA PHE A 141 -6.90 3.95 8.95
C PHE A 141 -7.23 3.31 7.59
N ALA A 142 -7.11 4.05 6.50
CA ALA A 142 -7.12 3.45 5.17
C ALA A 142 -5.96 2.42 5.07
N THR A 143 -6.28 1.17 4.74
CA THR A 143 -5.30 0.10 4.54
C THR A 143 -5.46 -0.52 3.16
N GLU A 144 -4.34 -0.97 2.59
CA GLU A 144 -4.32 -1.59 1.26
C GLU A 144 -4.69 -3.08 1.30
N PHE A 145 -4.44 -3.72 2.44
CA PHE A 145 -4.61 -5.16 2.63
C PHE A 145 -5.28 -5.46 3.98
N PHE A 146 -6.09 -6.51 3.97
CA PHE A 146 -6.71 -7.08 5.16
C PHE A 146 -6.25 -8.52 5.36
N GLU A 147 -6.15 -8.92 6.63
CA GLU A 147 -6.13 -10.33 6.98
C GLU A 147 -7.40 -11.00 6.47
N MET A 148 -7.28 -12.24 6.00
CA MET A 148 -8.42 -13.00 5.48
C MET A 148 -8.71 -14.19 6.40
N PRO A 149 -9.99 -14.57 6.55
CA PRO A 149 -10.36 -15.84 7.15
C PRO A 149 -9.64 -17.00 6.46
N LYS A 150 -9.29 -18.04 7.22
CA LYS A 150 -8.60 -19.21 6.68
C LYS A 150 -9.42 -19.86 5.55
N GLY A 151 -8.81 -19.98 4.37
CA GLY A 151 -9.46 -20.56 3.18
C GLY A 151 -10.27 -19.57 2.34
N TYR A 152 -10.21 -18.28 2.66
CA TYR A 152 -10.87 -17.21 1.90
C TYR A 152 -9.86 -16.24 1.31
N ASP A 153 -10.21 -15.74 0.12
CA ASP A 153 -9.49 -14.70 -0.60
C ASP A 153 -10.38 -13.46 -0.72
N ALA A 154 -9.77 -12.28 -0.69
CA ALA A 154 -10.47 -11.01 -0.79
C ALA A 154 -11.24 -10.83 -2.11
N SER A 155 -10.82 -11.53 -3.17
CA SER A 155 -11.52 -11.57 -4.45
C SER A 155 -12.89 -12.27 -4.38
N ARG A 156 -13.15 -13.08 -3.36
CA ARG A 156 -14.43 -13.77 -3.14
C ARG A 156 -15.49 -12.89 -2.45
N ILE A 157 -15.12 -11.68 -2.03
CA ILE A 157 -16.08 -10.72 -1.45
C ILE A 157 -16.99 -10.20 -2.57
N VAL A 158 -18.27 -10.55 -2.51
CA VAL A 158 -19.28 -10.13 -3.50
C VAL A 158 -19.98 -8.84 -3.09
N GLU A 159 -20.11 -8.58 -1.79
CA GLU A 159 -20.83 -7.44 -1.23
C GLU A 159 -20.18 -6.93 0.06
N ILE A 160 -20.18 -5.61 0.25
CA ILE A 160 -19.87 -4.98 1.54
C ILE A 160 -21.15 -4.43 2.16
N THR A 161 -21.43 -4.83 3.40
CA THR A 161 -22.58 -4.36 4.17
C THR A 161 -22.13 -3.62 5.43
N PRO A 162 -22.97 -2.72 5.98
CA PRO A 162 -22.72 -2.12 7.28
C PRO A 162 -22.50 -3.19 8.35
N LEU A 163 -21.60 -2.92 9.29
CA LEU A 163 -21.33 -3.84 10.39
C LEU A 163 -22.61 -4.09 11.22
N ALA A 164 -23.03 -5.36 11.29
CA ALA A 164 -24.22 -5.76 12.03
C ALA A 164 -23.94 -6.02 13.53
N ASP A 165 -22.78 -6.58 13.86
CA ASP A 165 -22.41 -6.97 15.23
C ASP A 165 -21.02 -6.42 15.58
N ARG A 166 -20.97 -5.53 16.58
CA ARG A 166 -19.72 -4.93 17.08
C ARG A 166 -18.93 -5.83 18.02
N SER A 167 -19.50 -6.95 18.45
CA SER A 167 -18.83 -7.96 19.27
C SER A 167 -18.12 -9.05 18.45
N ALA A 168 -18.32 -9.05 17.13
CA ALA A 168 -17.69 -10.00 16.23
C ALA A 168 -16.16 -9.87 16.22
N HIS A 169 -15.48 -10.96 15.86
CA HIS A 169 -14.05 -10.92 15.58
C HIS A 169 -13.78 -10.13 14.30
N PHE A 170 -12.92 -9.12 14.40
CA PHE A 170 -12.51 -8.30 13.26
C PHE A 170 -11.24 -8.85 12.62
N TYR A 171 -11.31 -9.08 11.32
CA TYR A 171 -10.14 -9.21 10.47
C TYR A 171 -9.56 -7.83 10.20
N ARG A 172 -8.27 -7.68 10.49
CA ARG A 172 -7.59 -6.38 10.57
C ARG A 172 -6.63 -6.16 9.41
N GLU A 173 -6.06 -4.96 9.37
CA GLU A 173 -5.01 -4.58 8.45
C GLU A 173 -3.85 -5.58 8.45
N LYS A 174 -3.31 -5.87 7.26
CA LYS A 174 -2.12 -6.72 7.09
C LYS A 174 -0.93 -5.89 6.65
N THR A 175 0.19 -6.06 7.34
CA THR A 175 1.45 -5.40 6.99
C THR A 175 1.84 -5.75 5.55
N TYR A 176 2.30 -4.74 4.83
CA TYR A 176 2.71 -4.88 3.44
C TYR A 176 4.11 -4.31 3.22
N PHE A 177 4.67 -4.63 2.06
CA PHE A 177 5.91 -4.05 1.56
C PHE A 177 5.64 -3.10 0.40
N GLU A 178 6.49 -2.09 0.25
CA GLU A 178 6.51 -1.24 -0.92
C GLU A 178 7.64 -1.65 -1.86
N CYS A 179 7.37 -1.57 -3.16
CA CYS A 179 8.36 -1.76 -4.21
C CYS A 179 8.24 -0.61 -5.21
N TYR A 180 9.32 0.14 -5.35
CA TYR A 180 9.40 1.26 -6.29
C TYR A 180 9.94 0.77 -7.63
N ILE A 181 9.25 1.14 -8.70
CA ILE A 181 9.56 0.76 -10.08
C ILE A 181 9.61 2.03 -10.92
N ASP A 182 10.70 2.21 -11.66
CA ASP A 182 10.82 3.34 -12.59
C ASP A 182 9.84 3.17 -13.76
N ASP A 183 9.29 4.28 -14.24
CA ASP A 183 8.37 4.33 -15.39
C ASP A 183 7.06 3.54 -15.22
N LEU A 184 6.63 3.27 -13.98
CA LEU A 184 5.32 2.66 -13.71
C LEU A 184 4.20 3.69 -13.99
N PRO A 185 3.26 3.44 -14.91
CA PRO A 185 2.32 4.45 -15.41
C PRO A 185 1.10 4.70 -14.50
#